data_AF-A0A844HMA5-F1
#
_entry.id   AF-A0A844HMA5-F1
#
_cell.length_a   1.000
_cell.length_b   1.000
_cell.length_c   1.000
_cell.angle_alpha   90.00
_cell.angle_beta   90.00
_cell.angle_gamma   90.00
#
_symmetry.space_group_name_H-M   'P 1'
#
loop_
_entity.id
_entity.type
_entity.pdbx_description
1 polymer ?
#
loop_
_entity_poly.entity_id
_entity_poly.type
_entity_poly.pdbx_seq_one_letter_code
_entity_poly.pdbx_strand_id
1 'polypeptide(L)'
;MSRDRIFDGRARTAAAARRAHTSHGPDRDAFMRRWSLLMIASFGSREECAVHFGVAFQTACNWFDAINRPYGDVVAHAVETLPRYFEIMQVR
;
A
#
# COMPACT_ATOMS: atom_id res chain seq x y z
N MET A 1 -25.75 -19.09 -46.19
CA MET A 1 -24.47 -19.42 -45.52
C MET A 1 -24.09 -18.26 -44.61
N SER A 2 -24.31 -18.40 -43.30
CA SER A 2 -23.83 -17.42 -42.31
C SER A 2 -22.73 -18.11 -41.49
N ARG A 3 -21.53 -17.53 -41.47
CA ARG A 3 -20.33 -18.11 -40.85
C ARG A 3 -20.51 -18.21 -39.34
N ASP A 4 -20.36 -19.44 -38.83
CA ASP A 4 -20.09 -19.71 -37.42
C ASP A 4 -18.89 -18.89 -36.95
N ARG A 5 -19.08 -18.11 -35.88
CA ARG A 5 -17.99 -17.44 -35.17
C ARG A 5 -17.27 -18.49 -34.32
N ILE A 6 -16.27 -19.15 -34.92
CA ILE A 6 -15.42 -20.22 -34.35
C ILE A 6 -14.52 -19.74 -33.18
N PHE A 7 -14.61 -18.48 -32.75
CA PHE A 7 -13.79 -17.91 -31.67
C PHE A 7 -14.58 -17.56 -30.41
N ASP A 8 -15.62 -18.32 -30.05
CA ASP A 8 -16.26 -18.21 -28.72
C ASP A 8 -15.43 -18.94 -27.64
N GLY A 9 -14.11 -18.72 -27.71
CA GLY A 9 -13.10 -19.36 -26.90
C GLY A 9 -12.60 -18.40 -25.83
N ARG A 10 -13.03 -18.65 -24.59
CA ARG A 10 -12.33 -18.27 -23.35
C ARG A 10 -12.49 -16.80 -22.92
N ALA A 11 -13.71 -16.27 -22.96
CA ALA A 11 -14.03 -15.15 -22.09
C ALA A 11 -13.91 -15.60 -20.63
N ARG A 12 -12.86 -15.15 -19.93
CA ARG A 12 -12.74 -15.29 -18.47
C ARG A 12 -13.97 -14.59 -17.87
N THR A 13 -14.95 -15.38 -17.45
CA THR A 13 -16.21 -14.85 -16.94
C THR A 13 -15.93 -13.91 -15.77
N ALA A 14 -16.77 -12.88 -15.58
CA ALA A 14 -16.64 -11.95 -14.46
C ALA A 14 -16.62 -12.68 -13.09
N ALA A 15 -17.19 -13.89 -13.02
CA ALA A 15 -17.10 -14.77 -11.86
C ALA A 15 -15.70 -15.37 -11.64
N ALA A 16 -14.98 -15.75 -12.70
CA ALA A 16 -13.60 -16.22 -12.62
C ALA A 16 -12.63 -15.09 -12.23
N ALA A 17 -12.84 -13.88 -12.77
CA ALA A 17 -12.11 -12.68 -12.33
C ALA A 17 -12.34 -12.37 -10.84
N ARG A 18 -13.59 -12.48 -10.37
CA ARG A 18 -13.95 -12.31 -8.95
C ARG A 18 -13.31 -13.35 -8.03
N ARG A 19 -13.18 -14.61 -8.45
CA ARG A 19 -12.48 -15.66 -7.66
C ARG A 19 -10.98 -15.41 -7.55
N ALA A 20 -10.33 -14.97 -8.63
CA ALA A 20 -8.91 -14.58 -8.58
C ALA A 20 -8.67 -13.35 -7.68
N HIS A 21 -9.69 -12.50 -7.52
CA HIS A 21 -9.71 -11.34 -6.63
C HIS A 21 -10.27 -11.62 -5.22
N THR A 22 -10.39 -12.89 -4.80
CA THR A 22 -10.56 -13.19 -3.37
C THR A 22 -9.22 -12.93 -2.69
N SER A 23 -9.02 -11.66 -2.37
CA SER A 23 -7.82 -11.06 -1.81
C SER A 23 -7.42 -11.74 -0.50
N HIS A 24 -6.55 -12.74 -0.59
CA HIS A 24 -5.69 -13.18 0.51
C HIS A 24 -4.46 -12.26 0.67
N GLY A 25 -4.56 -11.02 0.18
CA GLY A 25 -3.52 -10.02 0.38
C GLY A 25 -3.57 -9.48 1.82
N PRO A 26 -2.44 -9.01 2.36
CA PRO A 26 -2.42 -8.35 3.66
C PRO A 26 -3.47 -7.22 3.71
N ASP A 27 -4.18 -7.12 4.84
CA ASP A 27 -5.21 -6.09 5.07
C ASP A 27 -4.58 -4.71 4.84
N ARG A 28 -4.99 -4.10 3.72
CA ARG A 28 -4.54 -2.78 3.28
C ARG A 28 -4.81 -1.75 4.36
N ASP A 29 -6.00 -1.76 4.95
CA ASP A 29 -6.42 -0.71 5.86
C ASP A 29 -5.65 -0.87 7.19
N ALA A 30 -5.36 -2.10 7.61
CA ALA A 30 -4.45 -2.35 8.73
C ALA A 30 -3.02 -1.87 8.43
N PHE A 31 -2.50 -2.12 7.22
CA PHE A 31 -1.20 -1.60 6.81
C PHE A 31 -1.16 -0.07 6.85
N MET A 32 -2.18 0.59 6.30
CA MET A 32 -2.28 2.05 6.25
C MET A 32 -2.34 2.67 7.66
N ARG A 33 -3.10 2.06 8.58
CA ARG A 33 -3.16 2.49 9.98
C ARG A 33 -1.80 2.37 10.68
N ARG A 34 -1.10 1.24 10.50
CA ARG A 34 0.24 1.04 11.08
C ARG A 34 1.27 1.99 10.48
N TRP A 35 1.20 2.24 9.18
CA TRP A 35 2.08 3.19 8.50
C TRP A 35 1.92 4.61 9.06
N SER A 36 0.68 5.08 9.18
CA SER A 36 0.37 6.36 9.82
C SER A 36 0.90 6.43 11.26
N LEU A 37 0.65 5.38 12.06
CA LEU A 37 1.15 5.29 13.43
C LEU A 37 2.69 5.34 13.48
N LEU A 38 3.37 4.68 12.55
CA LEU A 38 4.82 4.70 12.45
C LEU A 38 5.33 6.13 12.17
N MET A 39 4.69 6.88 11.28
CA MET A 39 5.06 8.28 11.03
C MET A 39 4.88 9.15 12.28
N ILE A 40 3.73 9.03 12.95
CA ILE A 40 3.41 9.77 14.19
C ILE A 40 4.41 9.42 15.30
N ALA A 41 4.82 8.16 15.40
CA ALA A 41 5.77 7.70 16.42
C ALA A 41 7.23 8.07 16.10
N SER A 42 7.56 8.40 14.85
CA SER A 42 8.94 8.62 14.39
C SER A 42 9.30 10.09 14.23
N PHE A 43 8.33 10.98 14.03
CA PHE A 43 8.59 12.38 13.70
C PHE A 43 7.73 13.33 14.55
N GLY A 44 8.31 14.46 14.95
CA GLY A 44 7.60 15.51 15.68
C GLY A 44 6.74 16.39 14.76
N SER A 45 7.03 16.38 13.45
CA SER A 45 6.29 17.16 12.45
C SER A 45 6.20 16.43 11.09
N ARG A 46 5.30 16.92 10.23
CA ARG A 46 5.15 16.41 8.85
C ARG A 46 6.32 16.86 7.97
N GLU A 47 6.90 18.02 8.27
CA GLU A 47 8.08 18.58 7.62
C GLU A 47 9.33 17.73 7.87
N GLU A 48 9.56 17.30 9.12
CA GLU A 48 10.65 16.39 9.46
C GLU A 48 10.54 15.07 8.70
N CYS A 49 9.33 14.50 8.62
CA CYS A 49 9.06 13.31 7.82
C CYS A 49 9.37 13.53 6.33
N ALA A 50 8.93 14.66 5.76
CA ALA A 50 9.20 15.00 4.37
C ALA A 50 10.70 15.11 4.09
N VAL A 51 11.46 15.76 4.99
CA VAL A 51 12.92 15.88 4.88
C VAL A 51 13.60 14.52 5.01
N HIS A 52 13.21 13.71 6.00
CA HIS A 52 13.77 12.38 6.24
C HIS A 52 13.67 11.49 5.00
N PHE A 53 12.49 11.47 4.36
CA PHE A 53 12.24 10.63 3.18
C PHE A 53 12.57 11.31 1.84
N GLY A 54 12.93 12.59 1.83
CA GLY A 54 13.15 13.34 0.60
C GLY A 54 11.91 13.46 -0.29
N VAL A 55 10.72 13.53 0.31
CA VAL A 55 9.43 13.60 -0.40
C VAL A 55 8.79 14.97 -0.29
N ALA A 56 7.80 15.25 -1.15
CA ALA A 56 6.98 16.45 -1.03
C ALA A 56 6.20 16.48 0.31
N PHE A 57 6.02 17.67 0.88
CA PHE A 57 5.28 17.86 2.14
C PHE A 57 3.89 17.20 2.13
N GLN A 58 3.15 17.33 1.03
CA GLN A 58 1.82 16.72 0.91
C GLN A 58 1.85 15.18 1.02
N THR A 59 2.93 14.54 0.57
CA THR A 59 3.11 13.09 0.72
C THR A 59 3.24 12.71 2.19
N ALA A 60 4.02 13.48 2.96
CA ALA A 60 4.12 13.28 4.41
C ALA A 60 2.76 13.51 5.10
N CYS A 61 2.01 14.55 4.73
CA CYS A 61 0.64 14.75 5.23
C CYS A 61 -0.24 13.52 5.00
N ASN A 62 -0.25 13.02 3.77
CA ASN A 62 -1.06 11.87 3.39
C ASN A 62 -0.65 10.59 4.14
N TRP A 63 0.63 10.43 4.48
CA TRP A 63 1.08 9.30 5.30
C TRP A 63 0.63 9.41 6.75
N PHE A 64 0.70 10.59 7.35
CA PHE A 64 0.15 10.85 8.69
C PHE A 64 -1.35 10.56 8.73
N ASP A 65 -2.07 10.91 7.66
CA ASP A 65 -3.53 10.77 7.61
C ASP A 65 -4.00 9.43 7.01
N ALA A 66 -3.07 8.50 6.75
CA ALA A 66 -3.33 7.17 6.18
C ALA A 66 -4.05 7.19 4.81
N ILE A 67 -3.81 8.21 3.99
CA ILE A 67 -4.49 8.44 2.70
C ILE A 67 -3.83 7.68 1.55
N ASN A 68 -2.49 7.73 1.43
CA ASN A 68 -1.76 7.09 0.33
C ASN A 68 -0.69 6.11 0.82
N ARG A 69 -0.43 5.08 0.01
CA ARG A 69 0.60 4.08 0.35
C ARG A 69 2.00 4.62 0.03
N PRO A 70 3.01 4.32 0.85
CA PRO A 70 4.40 4.45 0.44
C PRO A 70 4.73 3.46 -0.69
N TYR A 71 5.73 3.82 -1.49
CA TYR A 71 6.34 2.91 -2.46
C TYR A 71 7.33 1.95 -1.77
N GLY A 72 7.75 0.90 -2.47
CA GLY A 72 8.58 -0.15 -1.89
C GLY A 72 9.97 0.32 -1.43
N ASP A 73 10.55 1.29 -2.13
CA ASP A 73 11.80 1.96 -1.78
C ASP A 73 11.69 2.78 -0.49
N VAL A 74 10.59 3.54 -0.32
CA VAL A 74 10.26 4.25 0.92
C VAL A 74 10.13 3.26 2.08
N VAL A 75 9.46 2.13 1.84
CA VAL A 75 9.31 1.08 2.85
C VAL A 75 10.67 0.49 3.23
N ALA A 76 11.54 0.20 2.26
CA ALA A 76 12.89 -0.29 2.51
C ALA A 76 13.72 0.72 3.33
N HIS A 77 13.66 2.00 2.96
CA HIS A 77 14.34 3.05 3.71
C HIS A 77 13.81 3.18 5.15
N ALA A 78 12.50 3.05 5.35
CA ALA A 78 11.90 3.07 6.68
C ALA A 78 12.33 1.87 7.54
N VAL A 79 12.51 0.68 6.95
CA VAL A 79 13.04 -0.50 7.65
C VAL A 79 14.45 -0.24 8.18
N GLU A 80 15.28 0.44 7.40
CA GLU A 80 16.68 0.72 7.74
C GLU A 80 16.84 1.86 8.75
N THR A 81 15.95 2.84 8.71
CA THR A 81 16.16 4.12 9.43
C THR A 81 15.24 4.36 10.62
N LEU A 82 14.09 3.69 10.68
CA LEU A 82 13.11 3.93 11.76
C LEU A 82 13.23 2.85 12.86
N PRO A 83 13.65 3.21 14.08
CA PRO A 83 13.96 2.24 15.14
C PRO A 83 12.78 1.34 15.54
N ARG A 84 11.55 1.85 15.41
CA ARG A 84 10.31 1.17 15.82
C ARG A 84 9.54 0.53 14.66
N TYR A 85 10.18 0.44 13.48
CA TYR A 85 9.53 -0.10 12.28
C TYR A 85 8.91 -1.47 12.56
N PHE A 86 9.71 -2.44 13.03
CA PHE A 86 9.25 -3.81 13.23
C PHE A 86 8.23 -3.93 14.35
N GLU A 87 8.41 -3.17 15.44
CA GLU A 87 7.47 -3.11 16.55
C GLU A 87 6.07 -2.71 16.07
N ILE A 88 5.97 -1.65 15.26
CA ILE A 88 4.67 -1.10 14.84
C ILE A 88 4.10 -1.86 13.63
N MET A 89 4.93 -2.24 12.66
CA MET A 89 4.47 -2.82 11.38
C MET A 89 4.17 -4.32 11.45
N GLN A 90 4.74 -5.06 12.40
CA GLN A 90 4.60 -6.52 12.51
C GLN A 90 3.63 -7.00 13.59
N VAL A 91 2.90 -6.10 14.27
CA VAL A 91 1.85 -6.50 15.22
C VAL A 91 0.81 -7.34 14.47
N ARG A 92 0.78 -8.63 14.82
CA ARG A 92 -0.15 -9.64 14.30
C ARG A 92 -1.49 -9.55 14.99
#